data_AF-A0ABD1LZ48-F1
#
_entry.id   AF-A0ABD1LZ48-F1
#
_cell.length_a   1.000
_cell.length_b   1.000
_cell.length_c   1.000
_cell.angle_alpha   90.00
_cell.angle_beta   90.00
_cell.angle_gamma   90.00
#
_symmetry.space_group_name_H-M   'P 1'
#
loop_
_entity.id
_entity.type
_entity.pdbx_description
1 polymer ?
#
loop_
_entity_poly.entity_id
_entity_poly.type
_entity_poly.pdbx_seq_one_letter_code
_entity_poly.pdbx_strand_id
1 'polypeptide(L)'
;MWMMHMTFFWGKDTDILFHKWPGGRTGMYALALVFVFAMAVLVEFLSHTRFIKPASNHLLSALLKTFLHVLRVGLAYLVMLSLMSFNGGVFLAAILGHALGFFLAAAFHKPPQDLGFDLPPVSC
;
A
#
# COMPACT_ATOMS: atom_id res chain seq x y z
N MET A 1 -17.15 18.78 24.64
CA MET A 1 -16.93 17.33 24.86
C MET A 1 -16.66 16.70 23.50
N TRP A 2 -15.43 16.23 23.26
CA TRP A 2 -15.14 15.44 22.07
C TRP A 2 -15.67 14.03 22.30
N MET A 3 -16.81 13.70 21.72
CA MET A 3 -17.26 12.31 21.65
C MET A 3 -16.37 11.58 20.64
N MET A 4 -15.35 10.87 21.13
CA MET A 4 -14.60 9.90 20.33
C MET A 4 -15.54 8.74 20.02
N HIS A 5 -16.25 8.83 18.90
CA HIS A 5 -17.11 7.76 18.44
C HIS A 5 -16.22 6.62 17.95
N MET A 6 -16.16 5.51 18.70
CA MET A 6 -15.36 4.31 18.35
C MET A 6 -16.03 3.45 17.27
N THR A 7 -16.91 4.05 16.46
CA THR A 7 -17.61 3.35 15.38
C THR A 7 -17.32 4.04 14.07
N PHE A 8 -17.37 3.27 12.99
CA PHE A 8 -17.25 3.84 11.67
C PHE A 8 -18.28 4.95 11.46
N PHE A 9 -17.83 6.09 10.96
CA PHE A 9 -18.69 7.19 10.53
C PHE A 9 -18.35 7.57 9.09
N TRP A 10 -19.32 8.21 8.44
CA TRP A 10 -19.21 8.68 7.07
C TRP A 10 -19.27 10.22 7.08
N GLY A 11 -18.12 10.87 7.22
CA GLY A 11 -18.00 12.32 7.40
C GLY A 11 -16.66 12.85 6.89
N LYS A 12 -16.57 14.17 6.68
CA LYS A 12 -15.35 14.83 6.18
C LYS A 12 -14.57 15.59 7.27
N ASP A 13 -15.16 15.73 8.45
CA ASP A 13 -14.64 16.52 9.56
C ASP A 13 -13.81 15.66 10.52
N THR A 14 -12.77 15.00 10.02
CA THR A 14 -11.84 14.23 10.86
C THR A 14 -10.40 14.45 10.50
N ASP A 15 -9.57 14.56 11.53
CA ASP A 15 -8.13 14.60 11.39
C ASP A 15 -7.62 13.21 11.00
N ILE A 16 -6.92 13.11 9.86
CA ILE A 16 -6.47 11.82 9.29
C ILE A 16 -4.99 11.57 9.59
N LEU A 17 -4.11 12.51 9.24
CA LEU A 17 -2.66 12.38 9.44
C LEU A 17 -2.04 13.51 10.26
N PHE A 18 -2.56 14.73 10.10
CA PHE A 18 -2.05 15.93 10.77
C PHE A 18 -3.21 16.72 11.38
N HIS A 19 -2.96 17.27 12.56
CA HIS A 19 -3.90 18.12 13.28
C HIS A 19 -4.35 19.30 12.38
N LYS A 20 -5.66 19.45 12.14
CA LYS A 20 -6.32 20.42 11.22
C LYS A 20 -6.33 20.08 9.72
N TRP A 21 -5.90 18.89 9.31
CA TRP A 21 -6.01 18.43 7.92
C TRP A 21 -6.99 17.26 7.84
N PRO A 22 -8.11 17.37 7.06
CA PRO A 22 -8.25 18.12 5.80
C PRO A 22 -8.99 19.48 5.84
N GLY A 23 -9.27 20.06 7.02
CA GLY A 23 -9.68 21.47 7.13
C GLY A 23 -10.99 21.83 6.40
N GLY A 24 -11.99 20.95 6.44
CA GLY A 24 -13.37 21.21 5.98
C GLY A 24 -13.59 21.34 4.47
N ARG A 25 -12.54 21.30 3.63
CA ARG A 25 -12.67 21.34 2.17
C ARG A 25 -12.74 19.92 1.60
N THR A 26 -13.80 19.64 0.85
CA THR A 26 -14.01 18.34 0.17
C THR A 26 -12.81 17.89 -0.67
N GLY A 27 -12.12 18.82 -1.33
CA GLY A 27 -10.92 18.51 -2.13
C GLY A 27 -9.73 17.98 -1.30
N MET A 28 -9.52 18.50 -0.09
CA MET A 28 -8.44 18.04 0.78
C MET A 28 -8.74 16.66 1.38
N TYR A 29 -10.02 16.36 1.62
CA TYR A 29 -10.45 15.02 2.00
C TYR A 29 -10.22 14.01 0.86
N ALA A 30 -10.58 14.35 -0.38
CA ALA A 30 -10.30 13.50 -1.53
C ALA A 30 -8.78 13.27 -1.72
N LEU A 31 -7.96 14.32 -1.54
CA LEU A 31 -6.51 14.20 -1.56
C LEU A 31 -6.00 13.26 -0.46
N ALA A 32 -6.57 13.33 0.73
CA ALA A 32 -6.22 12.43 1.83
C ALA A 32 -6.54 10.97 1.53
N LEU A 33 -7.69 10.70 0.91
CA LEU A 33 -8.03 9.35 0.46
C LEU A 33 -7.05 8.83 -0.59
N VAL A 34 -6.71 9.66 -1.59
CA VAL A 34 -5.72 9.31 -2.62
C VAL A 34 -4.34 9.06 -1.98
N PHE A 35 -3.96 9.86 -0.98
CA PHE A 35 -2.70 9.70 -0.28
C PHE A 35 -2.64 8.38 0.51
N VAL A 36 -3.66 8.06 1.32
CA VAL A 36 -3.74 6.79 2.06
C VAL A 36 -3.77 5.59 1.09
N PHE A 37 -4.54 5.70 0.01
CA PHE A 37 -4.59 4.70 -1.04
C PHE A 37 -3.21 4.46 -1.67
N ALA A 38 -2.51 5.53 -2.06
CA ALA A 38 -1.18 5.43 -2.67
C ALA A 38 -0.17 4.82 -1.68
N MET A 39 -0.23 5.19 -0.40
CA MET A 39 0.62 4.61 0.63
C MET A 39 0.37 3.11 0.83
N ALA A 40 -0.89 2.68 0.86
CA ALA A 40 -1.26 1.27 0.96
C ALA A 40 -0.77 0.46 -0.25
N VAL A 41 -0.91 1.01 -1.46
CA VAL A 41 -0.35 0.43 -2.69
C VAL A 41 1.18 0.31 -2.58
N LEU A 42 1.86 1.36 -2.13
CA LEU A 42 3.32 1.37 -1.98
C LEU A 42 3.81 0.36 -0.94
N VAL A 43 3.12 0.19 0.20
CA VAL A 43 3.49 -0.82 1.21
C VAL A 43 3.55 -2.21 0.60
N GLU A 44 2.53 -2.56 -0.19
CA GLU A 44 2.45 -3.89 -0.80
C GLU A 44 3.38 -4.04 -2.00
N PHE A 45 3.52 -2.98 -2.80
CA PHE A 45 4.49 -2.94 -3.88
C PHE A 45 5.92 -3.12 -3.36
N LEU A 46 6.34 -2.39 -2.31
CA LEU A 46 7.65 -2.56 -1.67
C LEU A 46 7.84 -3.93 -1.02
N SER A 47 6.75 -4.56 -0.57
CA SER A 47 6.78 -5.90 0.03
C SER A 47 7.11 -6.98 -1.01
N HIS A 48 6.49 -6.91 -2.19
CA HIS A 48 6.59 -7.95 -3.20
C HIS A 48 7.61 -7.66 -4.30
N THR A 49 8.00 -6.40 -4.53
CA THR A 49 9.02 -6.09 -5.52
C THR A 49 10.41 -6.34 -4.94
N ARG A 50 11.10 -7.33 -5.51
CA ARG A 50 12.50 -7.62 -5.21
C ARG A 50 13.39 -6.56 -5.89
N PHE A 51 13.37 -5.31 -5.41
CA PHE A 51 14.12 -4.19 -6.01
C PHE A 51 15.65 -4.35 -5.92
N ILE A 52 16.14 -5.30 -5.13
CA ILE A 52 17.57 -5.46 -4.90
C ILE A 52 18.13 -6.44 -5.93
N LYS A 53 18.60 -5.89 -7.06
CA LYS A 53 19.67 -6.55 -7.83
C LYS A 53 20.90 -6.67 -6.90
N PRO A 54 21.59 -7.81 -6.86
CA PRO A 54 22.81 -7.94 -6.07
C PRO A 54 23.86 -6.96 -6.63
N ALA A 55 24.05 -5.83 -5.95
CA ALA A 55 25.17 -4.93 -6.20
C ALA A 55 26.44 -5.59 -5.65
N SER A 56 27.59 -5.41 -6.31
CA SER A 56 28.85 -6.07 -5.94
C SER A 56 29.30 -5.78 -4.49
N ASN A 57 28.82 -4.69 -3.90
CA ASN A 57 29.18 -4.26 -2.55
C ASN A 57 28.13 -4.75 -1.53
N HIS A 58 28.49 -5.78 -0.77
CA HIS A 58 27.66 -6.38 0.28
C HIS A 58 27.08 -5.34 1.25
N LEU A 59 27.89 -4.35 1.67
CA LEU A 59 27.46 -3.28 2.58
C LEU A 59 26.37 -2.37 1.99
N LEU A 60 26.49 -1.97 0.72
CA LEU A 60 25.50 -1.09 0.07
C LEU A 60 24.16 -1.82 -0.10
N SER A 61 24.21 -3.10 -0.48
CA SER A 61 23.00 -3.93 -0.60
C SER A 61 22.30 -4.12 0.75
N ALA A 62 23.07 -4.24 1.84
CA ALA A 62 22.54 -4.33 3.20
C ALA A 62 21.89 -3.01 3.64
N LEU A 63 22.53 -1.87 3.41
CA LEU A 63 21.98 -0.54 3.72
C LEU A 63 20.72 -0.22 2.92
N LEU A 64 20.69 -0.55 1.63
CA LEU A 64 19.50 -0.33 0.81
C LEU A 64 18.34 -1.21 1.30
N LYS A 65 18.61 -2.46 1.68
CA LYS A 65 17.61 -3.38 2.23
C LYS A 65 17.03 -2.87 3.56
N THR A 66 17.87 -2.38 4.47
CA THR A 66 17.39 -1.83 5.74
C THR A 66 16.60 -0.54 5.52
N PHE A 67 17.05 0.33 4.63
CA PHE A 67 16.32 1.55 4.28
C PHE A 67 14.93 1.25 3.70
N LEU A 68 14.83 0.34 2.72
CA LEU A 68 13.54 -0.08 2.16
C LEU A 68 12.63 -0.74 3.21
N HIS A 69 13.21 -1.51 4.13
CA HIS A 69 12.47 -2.10 5.25
C HIS A 69 11.90 -1.03 6.19
N VAL A 70 12.73 -0.07 6.62
CA VAL A 70 12.29 1.03 7.48
C VAL A 70 11.22 1.88 6.79
N LEU A 71 11.40 2.17 5.50
CA LEU A 71 10.43 2.90 4.70
C LEU A 71 9.08 2.15 4.63
N ARG A 72 9.10 0.84 4.35
CA ARG A 72 7.89 0.00 4.34
C ARG A 72 7.16 0.03 5.68
N VAL A 73 7.88 -0.16 6.78
CA VAL A 73 7.32 -0.17 8.13
C VAL A 73 6.74 1.21 8.49
N GLY A 74 7.45 2.28 8.15
CA GLY A 74 6.96 3.66 8.33
C GLY A 74 5.66 3.93 7.58
N LEU A 75 5.58 3.53 6.31
CA LEU A 75 4.34 3.66 5.51
C LEU A 75 3.18 2.85 6.10
N ALA A 76 3.43 1.62 6.57
CA ALA A 76 2.41 0.78 7.21
C ALA A 76 1.85 1.42 8.50
N TYR A 77 2.72 2.01 9.34
CA TYR A 77 2.27 2.71 10.53
C TYR A 77 1.46 3.98 10.23
N LEU A 78 1.78 4.68 9.15
CA LEU A 78 0.99 5.85 8.71
C LEU A 78 -0.39 5.44 8.16
N VAL A 79 -0.50 4.30 7.45
CA VAL A 79 -1.81 3.74 7.07
C VAL A 79 -2.60 3.37 8.32
N MET A 80 -1.98 2.68 9.29
CA MET A 80 -2.63 2.34 10.56
C MET A 80 -3.08 3.59 11.34
N LEU A 81 -2.25 4.63 11.37
CA LEU A 81 -2.59 5.91 11.98
C LEU A 81 -3.82 6.53 11.29
N SER A 82 -3.90 6.43 9.97
CA SER A 82 -5.06 6.91 9.20
C SER A 82 -6.33 6.10 9.51
N LEU A 83 -6.21 4.81 9.80
CA LEU A 83 -7.34 3.96 10.19
C LEU A 83 -7.87 4.28 11.59
N MET A 84 -7.04 4.82 12.48
CA MET A 84 -7.48 5.29 13.80
C MET A 84 -8.47 6.45 13.72
N SER A 85 -8.63 7.08 12.55
CA SER A 85 -9.67 8.07 12.33
C SER A 85 -11.08 7.48 12.18
N PHE A 86 -11.27 6.15 12.23
CA PHE A 86 -12.58 5.46 12.12
C PHE A 86 -13.47 5.94 10.94
N ASN A 87 -12.85 6.46 9.88
CA ASN A 87 -13.56 7.00 8.73
C ASN A 87 -13.79 5.88 7.72
N GLY A 88 -15.05 5.65 7.33
CA GLY A 88 -15.40 4.59 6.38
C GLY A 88 -14.71 4.74 5.02
N GLY A 89 -14.54 5.97 4.53
CA GLY A 89 -13.86 6.24 3.27
C GLY A 89 -12.36 5.95 3.32
N VAL A 90 -11.70 6.33 4.41
CA VAL A 90 -10.26 6.06 4.63
C VAL A 90 -10.01 4.55 4.74
N PHE A 91 -10.87 3.85 5.46
CA PHE A 91 -10.81 2.39 5.58
C PHE A 91 -10.96 1.70 4.23
N LEU A 92 -11.95 2.11 3.43
CA LEU A 92 -12.16 1.55 2.09
C LEU A 92 -10.98 1.84 1.16
N ALA A 93 -10.45 3.07 1.20
CA ALA A 93 -9.27 3.47 0.43
C ALA A 93 -8.04 2.63 0.81
N ALA A 94 -7.82 2.35 2.10
CA ALA A 94 -6.72 1.51 2.56
C ALA A 94 -6.86 0.06 2.07
N ILE A 95 -8.05 -0.55 2.19
CA ILE A 95 -8.30 -1.93 1.72
C ILE A 95 -8.11 -2.03 0.21
N LEU A 96 -8.71 -1.12 -0.56
CA LEU A 96 -8.57 -1.09 -2.02
C LEU A 96 -7.12 -0.85 -2.43
N GLY A 97 -6.40 0.01 -1.71
CA GLY A 97 -4.99 0.27 -1.95
C GLY A 97 -4.12 -0.96 -1.70
N HIS A 98 -4.34 -1.69 -0.62
CA HIS A 98 -3.64 -2.96 -0.37
C HIS A 98 -3.96 -4.01 -1.43
N ALA A 99 -5.24 -4.16 -1.80
CA ALA A 99 -5.66 -5.12 -2.82
C ALA A 99 -5.04 -4.80 -4.20
N LEU A 100 -5.06 -3.55 -4.62
CA LEU A 100 -4.45 -3.11 -5.88
C LEU A 100 -2.92 -3.18 -5.82
N GLY A 101 -2.31 -2.84 -4.69
CA GLY A 101 -0.87 -3.01 -4.48
C GLY A 101 -0.42 -4.46 -4.63
N PHE A 102 -1.18 -5.39 -4.06
CA PHE A 102 -0.93 -6.83 -4.19
C PHE A 102 -1.10 -7.30 -5.64
N PHE A 103 -2.18 -6.88 -6.29
CA PHE A 103 -2.44 -7.21 -7.69
C PHE A 103 -1.34 -6.69 -8.62
N LEU A 104 -0.92 -5.43 -8.47
CA LEU A 104 0.17 -4.86 -9.26
C LEU A 104 1.48 -5.61 -9.02
N ALA A 105 1.84 -5.84 -7.76
CA ALA A 105 3.00 -6.62 -7.39
C ALA A 105 3.01 -8.02 -8.04
N ALA A 106 1.86 -8.71 -8.01
CA ALA A 106 1.69 -9.99 -8.67
C ALA A 106 1.76 -9.89 -10.20
N ALA A 107 1.18 -8.85 -10.81
CA ALA A 107 1.26 -8.63 -12.25
C ALA A 107 2.70 -8.32 -12.72
N PHE A 108 3.51 -7.65 -11.90
CA PHE A 108 4.93 -7.40 -12.18
C PHE A 108 5.80 -8.63 -11.94
N HIS A 109 5.42 -9.54 -11.03
CA HIS A 109 5.98 -10.89 -10.95
C HIS A 109 5.31 -11.78 -11.99
N LYS A 110 5.79 -11.70 -13.23
CA LYS A 110 5.44 -12.68 -14.25
C LYS A 110 5.70 -14.08 -13.65
N PRO A 111 4.68 -14.96 -13.48
CA PRO A 111 4.98 -16.36 -13.20
C PRO A 111 5.87 -16.86 -14.34
N PRO A 112 6.76 -17.85 -14.11
CA PRO A 112 7.37 -18.53 -15.23
C PRO A 112 6.21 -18.93 -16.13
N GLN A 113 6.21 -18.39 -17.36
CA GLN A 113 5.33 -18.90 -18.39
C GLN A 113 5.78 -20.35 -18.54
N ASP A 114 5.07 -21.28 -17.89
CA ASP A 114 5.08 -22.69 -18.27
C ASP A 114 4.45 -22.74 -19.67
N LEU A 115 5.28 -22.39 -20.64
CA LEU A 115 5.13 -22.72 -22.04
C LEU A 115 5.43 -24.22 -22.13
N GLY A 116 4.42 -25.02 -21.81
CA GLY A 116 4.55 -26.47 -21.73
C GLY A 116 3.20 -27.20 -21.79
N PHE A 117 2.20 -26.62 -22.45
CA PHE A 117 1.07 -27.38 -23.01
C PHE A 117 1.30 -27.61 -24.50
N ASP A 118 2.51 -28.01 -24.90
CA ASP A 118 2.70 -28.67 -26.17
C ASP A 118 2.47 -30.16 -25.93
N LEU A 119 1.23 -30.59 -26.15
CA LEU A 119 0.91 -32.01 -26.27
C LEU A 119 1.91 -32.65 -27.24
N PRO A 120 2.47 -33.83 -26.93
CA PRO A 120 3.29 -34.52 -27.91
C PRO A 120 2.43 -34.79 -29.16
N PRO A 121 2.95 -34.52 -30.38
CA PRO A 121 2.26 -34.96 -31.58
C PRO A 121 2.14 -36.48 -31.50
N VAL A 122 0.90 -36.97 -31.60
CA VAL A 122 0.60 -38.38 -31.81
C VAL A 122 1.37 -38.84 -33.05
N SER A 123 2.43 -39.60 -32.82
CA SER A 123 3.05 -40.43 -33.85
C SER A 123 2.08 -41.57 -34.17
N CYS A 124 1.89 -41.79 -35.47
CA CYS A 124 1.00 -42.77 -36.08
C CYS A 124 1.14 -44.19 -35.51
#